data_AF-A0A2H0W5B7-F1
#
_entry.id   AF-A0A2H0W5B7-F1
#
_cell.length_a   1.000
_cell.length_b   1.000
_cell.length_c   1.000
_cell.angle_alpha   90.00
_cell.angle_beta   90.00
_cell.angle_gamma   90.00
#
_symmetry.space_group_name_H-M   'P 1'
#
loop_
_entity.id
_entity.type
_entity.pdbx_description
1 polymer ?
#
loop_
_entity_poly.entity_id
_entity_poly.type
_entity_poly.pdbx_seq_one_letter_code
_entity_poly.pdbx_strand_id
1 'polypeptide(L)'
;MYRKEQWSNETISAVWKKGQIVGTNDPNVYRKDACSAFMQFDKHGDRDAKYGWEIDHIVPVAHGGSDVMSNLQPLHWKNNLEKGDSSQLRCAVRD
;
A
#
# COMPACT_ATOMS: atom_id res chain seq x y z
N MET A 1 18.74 1.70 -2.43
CA MET A 1 18.55 3.16 -2.23
C MET A 1 17.05 3.38 -2.13
N TYR A 2 16.50 3.62 -0.93
CA TYR A 2 15.06 3.89 -0.81
C TYR A 2 14.78 5.30 -1.31
N ARG A 3 14.18 5.41 -2.49
CA ARG A 3 13.70 6.68 -3.01
C ARG A 3 12.42 7.01 -2.25
N LYS A 4 12.44 8.07 -1.45
CA LYS A 4 11.25 8.61 -0.80
C LYS A 4 10.45 9.35 -1.87
N GLU A 5 9.69 8.62 -2.68
CA GLU A 5 8.86 9.22 -3.73
C GLU A 5 7.65 9.91 -3.10
N GLN A 6 7.51 11.19 -3.40
CA GLN A 6 6.42 12.01 -2.89
C GLN A 6 5.28 11.95 -3.90
N TRP A 7 4.34 11.04 -3.66
CA TRP A 7 3.12 10.90 -4.48
C TRP A 7 2.21 12.12 -4.30
N SER A 8 1.53 12.53 -5.37
CA SER A 8 0.50 13.58 -5.27
C SER A 8 -0.71 13.09 -4.47
N ASN A 9 -1.49 14.01 -3.92
CA ASN A 9 -2.71 13.68 -3.17
C ASN A 9 -3.73 12.92 -4.04
N GLU A 10 -3.79 13.23 -5.33
CA GLU A 10 -4.63 12.54 -6.30
C GLU A 10 -4.20 11.09 -6.46
N THR A 11 -2.89 10.83 -6.55
CA THR A 11 -2.35 9.46 -6.63
C THR A 11 -2.58 8.70 -5.33
N ILE A 12 -2.34 9.32 -4.17
CA ILE A 12 -2.63 8.72 -2.86
C ILE A 12 -4.10 8.31 -2.77
N SER A 13 -5.02 9.22 -3.12
CA SER A 13 -6.46 8.93 -3.13
C SER A 13 -6.84 7.82 -4.12
N ALA A 14 -6.26 7.84 -5.32
CA ALA A 14 -6.54 6.84 -6.34
C ALA A 14 -6.03 5.44 -5.96
N VAL A 15 -4.83 5.34 -5.40
CA VAL A 15 -4.26 4.07 -4.94
C VAL A 15 -5.00 3.56 -3.71
N TRP A 16 -5.32 4.44 -2.74
CA TRP A 16 -6.14 4.09 -1.58
C TRP A 16 -7.45 3.38 -1.96
N LYS A 17 -8.14 3.90 -2.98
CA LYS A 17 -9.42 3.36 -3.47
C LYS A 17 -9.33 1.93 -4.00
N LYS A 18 -8.13 1.41 -4.25
CA LYS A 18 -7.90 0.00 -4.63
C LYS A 18 -7.88 -0.96 -3.45
N GLY A 19 -7.71 -0.47 -2.23
CA GLY A 19 -7.79 -1.28 -1.02
C GLY A 19 -9.19 -1.86 -0.84
N GLN A 20 -9.29 -3.03 -0.22
CA GLN A 20 -10.55 -3.73 0.03
C GLN A 20 -11.40 -2.95 1.04
N ILE A 21 -12.68 -2.76 0.73
CA ILE A 21 -13.67 -2.19 1.65
C ILE A 21 -13.97 -3.21 2.74
N VAL A 22 -14.06 -2.77 4.00
CA VAL A 22 -14.18 -3.65 5.16
C VAL A 22 -15.53 -3.48 5.85
N GLY A 23 -16.50 -4.34 5.53
CA GLY A 23 -17.79 -4.41 6.22
C GLY A 23 -18.49 -3.05 6.28
N THR A 24 -18.86 -2.62 7.49
CA THR A 24 -19.53 -1.34 7.76
C THR A 24 -18.57 -0.19 8.10
N ASN A 25 -17.26 -0.41 8.10
CA ASN A 25 -16.29 0.66 8.34
C ASN A 25 -16.33 1.70 7.21
N ASP A 26 -16.07 2.96 7.54
CA ASP A 26 -15.97 4.02 6.53
C ASP A 26 -14.79 3.75 5.58
N PRO A 27 -15.02 3.50 4.28
CA PRO A 27 -13.97 3.21 3.31
C PRO A 27 -13.06 4.41 2.99
N ASN A 28 -13.40 5.60 3.48
CA ASN A 28 -12.53 6.78 3.42
C ASN A 28 -11.52 6.80 4.58
N VAL A 29 -11.77 6.03 5.64
CA VAL A 29 -10.90 5.94 6.82
C VAL A 29 -10.13 4.63 6.83
N TYR A 30 -10.82 3.50 6.64
CA TYR A 30 -10.23 2.16 6.75
C TYR A 30 -10.43 1.32 5.50
N ARG A 31 -9.36 0.64 5.10
CA ARG A 31 -9.36 -0.39 4.04
C ARG A 31 -8.40 -1.50 4.41
N LYS A 32 -8.49 -2.62 3.70
CA LYS A 32 -7.52 -3.72 3.78
C LYS A 32 -6.65 -3.77 2.53
N ASP A 33 -5.38 -4.14 2.69
CA ASP A 33 -4.49 -4.38 1.56
C ASP A 33 -4.76 -5.76 0.92
N ALA A 34 -3.96 -6.13 -0.08
CA ALA A 34 -4.05 -7.44 -0.74
C ALA A 34 -3.72 -8.62 0.20
N CYS A 35 -3.13 -8.35 1.37
CA CYS A 35 -2.85 -9.31 2.44
C CYS A 35 -3.94 -9.34 3.52
N SER A 36 -5.05 -8.63 3.31
CA SER A 36 -6.13 -8.46 4.28
C SER A 36 -5.72 -7.72 5.57
N ALA A 37 -4.56 -7.06 5.58
CA ALA A 37 -4.12 -6.23 6.71
C ALA A 37 -4.82 -4.87 6.69
N PHE A 38 -5.26 -4.40 7.85
CA PHE A 38 -5.89 -3.08 7.98
C PHE A 38 -4.90 -1.94 7.69
N MET A 39 -5.41 -0.93 7.00
CA MET A 39 -4.76 0.33 6.72
C MET A 39 -5.69 1.48 7.10
N GLN A 40 -5.11 2.62 7.49
CA GLN A 40 -5.85 3.85 7.78
C GLN A 40 -5.38 4.98 6.87
N PHE A 41 -6.32 5.66 6.20
CA PHE A 41 -6.00 6.61 5.12
C PHE A 41 -5.01 7.69 5.55
N ASP A 42 -5.21 8.30 6.72
CA ASP A 42 -4.37 9.39 7.26
C ASP A 42 -2.98 8.93 7.75
N LYS A 43 -2.70 7.61 7.75
CA LYS A 43 -1.41 7.02 8.13
C LYS A 43 -0.55 6.64 6.92
N HIS A 44 -0.81 7.27 5.77
CA HIS A 44 0.02 7.10 4.59
C HIS A 44 1.46 7.54 4.86
N GLY A 45 2.43 6.65 4.63
CA GLY A 45 3.86 6.88 4.84
C GLY A 45 4.33 6.79 6.31
N ASP A 46 3.44 6.49 7.24
CA ASP A 46 3.77 6.35 8.67
C ASP A 46 4.07 4.88 9.01
N ARG A 47 5.36 4.55 9.20
CA ARG A 47 5.79 3.20 9.57
C ARG A 47 5.76 2.93 11.07
N ASP A 48 5.45 3.93 11.90
CA ASP A 48 5.29 3.77 13.35
C ASP A 48 3.82 3.51 13.72
N ALA A 49 2.89 3.88 12.82
CA ALA A 49 1.47 3.60 12.99
C ALA A 49 1.11 2.11 12.85
N LYS A 50 0.19 1.65 13.71
CA LYS A 50 -0.37 0.30 13.68
C LYS A 50 -1.00 -0.06 12.33
N TYR A 51 -1.63 0.90 11.67
CA TYR A 51 -2.33 0.73 10.38
C TYR A 51 -1.72 1.63 9.29
N GLY A 52 -0.43 1.92 9.42
CA GLY A 52 0.30 2.67 8.40
C GLY A 52 0.34 1.91 7.08
N TRP A 53 0.43 2.66 5.99
CA TRP A 53 0.44 2.07 4.66
C TRP A 53 1.23 2.93 3.69
N GLU A 54 1.63 2.30 2.59
CA GLU A 54 2.42 2.93 1.54
C GLU A 54 1.87 2.52 0.18
N ILE A 55 2.19 3.33 -0.83
CA ILE A 55 2.02 2.95 -2.23
C ILE A 55 3.17 2.02 -2.59
N ASP A 56 2.83 0.84 -3.10
CA ASP A 56 3.76 -0.19 -3.61
C ASP A 56 3.54 -0.44 -5.10
N HIS A 57 4.60 -0.89 -5.77
CA HIS A 57 4.54 -1.38 -7.15
C HIS A 57 4.30 -2.90 -7.17
N ILE A 58 3.21 -3.34 -7.80
CA ILE A 58 2.89 -4.77 -8.00
C ILE A 58 4.07 -5.49 -8.66
N VAL A 59 4.56 -4.95 -9.78
CA VAL A 59 5.85 -5.30 -10.37
C VAL A 59 6.86 -4.23 -9.92
N PRO A 60 7.89 -4.60 -9.15
CA PRO A 60 8.93 -3.66 -8.72
C PRO A 60 9.64 -2.98 -9.89
N VAL A 61 10.10 -1.74 -9.69
CA VAL A 61 10.91 -1.01 -10.70
C VAL A 61 12.17 -1.79 -11.08
N ALA A 62 12.80 -2.47 -10.11
CA ALA A 62 13.96 -3.34 -10.34
C ALA A 62 13.67 -4.48 -11.36
N HIS A 63 12.41 -4.86 -11.52
CA HIS A 63 11.94 -5.88 -12.45
C HIS A 63 11.18 -5.29 -13.66
N GLY A 64 11.39 -4.01 -13.98
CA GLY A 64 10.78 -3.35 -15.14
C GLY A 64 9.37 -2.80 -14.90
N GLY A 65 8.93 -2.74 -13.64
CA GLY A 65 7.72 -2.02 -13.27
C GLY A 65 7.82 -0.51 -13.47
N SER A 66 6.67 0.15 -13.53
CA SER A 66 6.56 1.61 -13.70
C SER A 66 5.52 2.22 -12.76
N ASP A 67 5.48 3.55 -12.69
CA ASP A 67 4.56 4.32 -11.84
C ASP A 67 3.15 4.46 -12.44
N VAL A 68 2.84 3.69 -13.48
CA VAL A 68 1.50 3.69 -14.07
C VAL A 68 0.49 3.21 -13.03
N MET A 69 -0.66 3.88 -12.97
CA MET A 69 -1.67 3.60 -11.95
C MET A 69 -2.01 2.11 -11.87
N SER A 70 -2.08 1.37 -12.98
CA SER A 70 -2.37 -0.08 -12.98
C SER A 70 -1.34 -0.93 -12.23
N ASN A 71 -0.10 -0.47 -12.11
CA ASN A 71 0.98 -1.16 -11.39
C ASN A 71 1.08 -0.75 -9.91
N LEU A 72 0.31 0.24 -9.46
CA LEU A 72 0.33 0.72 -8.08
C LEU A 72 -0.75 0.04 -7.23
N GLN A 73 -0.42 -0.27 -5.98
CA GLN A 73 -1.35 -0.83 -4.99
C GLN A 73 -1.09 -0.24 -3.59
N PRO A 74 -2.12 -0.15 -2.72
CA PRO A 74 -1.91 0.17 -1.33
C PRO A 74 -1.49 -1.09 -0.57
N LEU A 75 -0.39 -1.03 0.18
CA LEU A 75 0.03 -2.10 1.08
C LEU A 75 0.26 -1.56 2.49
N HIS A 76 -0.07 -2.38 3.49
CA HIS A 76 0.34 -2.12 4.85
C HIS A 76 1.88 -2.05 4.92
N TRP A 77 2.44 -1.11 5.68
CA TRP A 77 3.87 -0.82 5.61
C TRP A 77 4.78 -2.03 5.92
N LYS A 78 4.37 -2.91 6.84
CA LYS A 78 5.10 -4.16 7.13
C LYS A 78 5.05 -5.15 5.97
N ASN A 79 3.93 -5.23 5.25
CA ASN A 79 3.79 -6.10 4.08
C ASN A 79 4.61 -5.56 2.91
N ASN A 80 4.62 -4.23 2.74
CA ASN A 80 5.48 -3.58 1.76
C ASN A 80 6.97 -3.82 2.06
N LEU A 81 7.38 -3.67 3.33
CA LEU A 81 8.74 -3.92 3.78
C LEU A 81 9.18 -5.38 3.53
N GLU A 82 8.31 -6.34 3.83
CA GLU A 82 8.58 -7.78 3.60
C GLU A 82 8.63 -8.13 2.10
N LYS A 83 7.81 -7.47 1.27
CA LYS A 83 7.85 -7.66 -0.19
C LYS A 83 9.16 -7.15 -0.79
N GLY A 84 9.59 -5.94 -0.42
CA GLY A 84 10.78 -5.31 -1.00
C GLY A 84 10.73 -5.28 -2.54
N ASP A 85 11.84 -5.66 -3.18
CA ASP A 85 11.96 -5.76 -4.65
C ASP A 85 11.45 -7.10 -5.21
N SER A 86 10.73 -7.90 -4.42
CA SER A 86 10.09 -9.13 -4.90
C SER A 86 8.80 -8.81 -5.65
N SER A 87 8.56 -9.52 -6.76
CA SER A 87 7.24 -9.52 -7.41
C SER A 87 6.22 -10.41 -6.68
N GLN A 88 6.66 -11.21 -5.71
CA GLN A 88 5.78 -12.06 -4.90
C GLN A 88 5.42 -11.37 -3.60
N LEU A 89 4.12 -11.18 -3.38
CA LEU A 89 3.59 -10.61 -2.16
C LEU A 89 3.75 -11.61 -1.00
N ARG A 90 4.49 -11.21 0.04
CA ARG A 90 4.64 -11.96 1.28
C ARG A 90 3.98 -11.19 2.42
N CYS A 91 2.88 -11.75 2.91
CA CYS A 91 2.04 -11.09 3.90
C CYS A 91 2.53 -11.37 5.32
N ALA A 92 3.31 -10.45 5.88
CA ALA A 92 3.80 -10.45 7.27
C ALA A 92 2.73 -10.06 8.30
N VAL A 93 1.76 -9.24 7.88
CA VAL A 93 0.56 -8.85 8.64
C VAL A 93 -0.65 -9.36 7.89
N ARG A 94 -1.56 -10.02 8.62
CA ARG A 94 -2.85 -10.53 8.15
C ARG A 94 -3.84 -10.43 9.31
N ASP A 95 -5.12 -10.34 8.98
CA ASP A 95 -6.23 -10.27 9.93
C ASP A 95 -7.30 -11.31 9.60
#